data_AF-A0A9X0DXE0-F1
#
_entry.id   AF-A0A9X0DXE0-F1
#
_cell.length_a   1.000
_cell.length_b   1.000
_cell.length_c   1.000
_cell.angle_alpha   90.00
_cell.angle_beta   90.00
_cell.angle_gamma   90.00
#
_symmetry.space_group_name_H-M   'P 1'
#
loop_
_entity.id
_entity.type
_entity.pdbx_description
1 polymer ?
#
loop_
_entity_poly.entity_id
_entity_poly.type
_entity_poly.pdbx_seq_one_letter_code
_entity_poly.pdbx_strand_id
1 'polypeptide(L)'
;MRQNGYTPSSVEAIANYFSKASLPSQQETLGQIVVEILREGRNLNRKSLCTKLLRRLELAANAEEEHHYHQLIGLLFERES
;
A
#
# COMPACT_ATOMS: atom_id res chain seq x y z
N MET A 1 -13.27 -37.83 31.23
CA MET A 1 -13.28 -36.42 30.78
C MET A 1 -12.39 -36.30 29.56
N ARG A 2 -12.95 -36.14 28.36
CA ARG A 2 -12.19 -35.94 27.13
C ARG A 2 -12.32 -34.47 26.75
N GLN A 3 -11.30 -33.66 27.03
CA GLN A 3 -11.21 -32.32 26.48
C GLN A 3 -10.57 -32.47 25.08
N ASN A 4 -11.42 -32.46 24.05
CA ASN A 4 -10.97 -32.17 22.70
C ASN A 4 -10.45 -30.72 22.72
N GLY A 5 -9.13 -30.55 22.79
CA GLY A 5 -8.48 -29.28 22.51
C GLY A 5 -8.69 -28.93 21.03
N TYR A 6 -9.85 -28.34 20.72
CA TYR A 6 -10.05 -27.65 19.46
C TYR A 6 -9.05 -26.50 19.46
N THR A 7 -8.10 -26.50 18.54
CA THR A 7 -7.15 -25.40 18.34
C THR A 7 -7.69 -24.50 17.22
N PRO A 8 -8.58 -23.52 17.50
CA PRO A 8 -8.92 -22.47 16.53
C PRO A 8 -7.75 -21.49 16.31
N SER A 9 -6.74 -21.54 17.18
CA SER A 9 -5.69 -20.53 17.30
C SER A 9 -4.77 -20.39 16.08
N SER A 10 -4.37 -21.47 15.40
CA SER A 10 -3.34 -21.36 14.36
C SER A 10 -3.83 -20.68 13.08
N VAL A 11 -5.02 -21.04 12.61
CA VAL A 11 -5.60 -20.46 11.37
C VAL A 11 -6.00 -19.01 11.60
N GLU A 12 -6.60 -18.71 12.75
CA GLU A 12 -6.96 -17.34 13.16
C GLU A 12 -5.71 -16.47 13.38
N ALA A 13 -4.63 -17.01 13.96
CA ALA A 13 -3.37 -16.29 14.12
C ALA A 13 -2.69 -16.01 12.77
N ILE A 14 -2.73 -16.96 11.83
CA ILE A 14 -2.21 -16.77 10.47
C ILE A 14 -3.03 -15.69 9.74
N ALA A 15 -4.36 -15.76 9.80
CA ALA A 15 -5.23 -14.75 9.20
C ALA A 15 -4.99 -13.36 9.81
N ASN A 16 -4.89 -13.26 11.13
CA ASN A 16 -4.57 -12.01 11.83
C ASN A 16 -3.16 -11.50 11.53
N TYR A 17 -2.20 -12.38 11.26
CA TYR A 17 -0.85 -11.98 10.86
C TYR A 17 -0.85 -11.38 9.45
N PHE A 18 -1.50 -12.04 8.49
CA PHE A 18 -1.62 -11.52 7.13
C PHE A 18 -2.51 -10.28 7.04
N SER A 19 -3.53 -10.15 7.89
CA SER A 19 -4.35 -8.92 7.94
C SER A 19 -3.58 -7.72 8.46
N LYS A 20 -2.52 -7.92 9.27
CA LYS A 20 -1.61 -6.86 9.73
C LYS A 20 -0.59 -6.46 8.66
N ALA A 21 -0.25 -7.36 7.74
CA ALA A 21 0.64 -7.11 6.60
C ALA A 21 -0.18 -6.76 5.34
N SER A 22 -1.18 -5.89 5.49
CA SER A 22 -2.18 -5.64 4.44
C SER A 22 -1.79 -4.56 3.43
N LEU A 23 -0.80 -3.72 3.74
CA LEU A 23 -0.38 -2.65 2.84
C LEU A 23 0.76 -3.11 1.91
N PRO A 24 0.65 -2.82 0.59
CA PRO A 24 1.73 -3.09 -0.34
C PRO A 24 2.97 -2.27 0.04
N SER A 25 4.16 -2.81 -0.28
CA SER A 25 5.40 -2.07 -0.06
C SER A 25 5.44 -0.77 -0.88
N GLN A 26 6.33 0.17 -0.51
CA GLN A 26 6.51 1.41 -1.25
C GLN A 26 6.87 1.17 -2.72
N GLN A 27 7.81 0.26 -3.01
CA GLN A 27 8.20 -0.08 -4.38
C GLN A 27 7.06 -0.75 -5.15
N GLU A 28 6.30 -1.64 -4.51
CA GLU A 28 5.14 -2.29 -5.12
C GLU A 28 4.05 -1.27 -5.48
N THR A 29 3.75 -0.36 -4.55
CA THR A 29 2.76 0.71 -4.77
C THR A 29 3.17 1.61 -5.94
N LEU A 30 4.44 2.04 -5.97
CA LEU A 30 4.98 2.82 -7.08
C LEU A 30 4.93 2.04 -8.39
N GLY A 31 5.31 0.76 -8.38
CA GLY A 31 5.24 -0.13 -9.54
C GLY A 31 3.82 -0.25 -10.10
N GLN A 32 2.82 -0.42 -9.23
CA GLN A 32 1.41 -0.45 -9.63
C GLN A 32 0.97 0.87 -10.29
N ILE A 33 1.38 2.02 -9.72
CA ILE A 33 1.07 3.34 -10.31
C ILE A 33 1.75 3.52 -11.67
N VAL A 34 3.00 3.09 -11.81
CA VAL A 34 3.72 3.12 -13.08
C VAL A 34 2.98 2.31 -14.14
N VAL A 35 2.59 1.07 -13.82
CA VAL A 35 1.82 0.21 -14.73
C VAL A 35 0.47 0.84 -15.09
N GLU A 36 -0.23 1.45 -14.12
CA GLU A 36 -1.48 2.16 -14.35
C GLU A 36 -1.31 3.33 -15.33
N ILE A 37 -0.30 4.18 -15.14
CA ILE A 37 0.01 5.32 -16.01
C ILE A 37 0.32 4.85 -17.44
N LEU A 38 1.15 3.81 -17.58
CA LEU A 38 1.53 3.28 -18.89
C LEU A 38 0.35 2.63 -19.61
N ARG A 39 -0.54 1.92 -18.90
CA ARG A 39 -1.76 1.33 -19.47
C ARG A 39 -2.76 2.39 -19.95
N GLU A 40 -2.76 3.56 -19.33
CA GLU A 40 -3.57 4.70 -19.76
C GLU A 40 -2.96 5.46 -20.96
N GLY A 41 -1.80 5.03 -21.46
CA GLY A 41 -1.08 5.71 -22.54
C GLY A 41 -0.54 7.09 -22.13
N ARG A 42 -0.38 7.34 -20.83
CA ARG A 42 0.11 8.62 -20.29
C ARG A 42 1.63 8.61 -20.15
N ASN A 43 2.25 9.77 -20.31
CA ASN A 43 3.68 9.93 -20.07
C ASN A 43 4.02 9.66 -18.60
N LEU A 44 4.97 8.77 -18.36
CA LEU A 44 5.51 8.52 -17.02
C LEU A 44 6.45 9.66 -16.63
N ASN A 45 5.99 10.52 -15.73
CA ASN A 45 6.78 11.61 -15.16
C ASN A 45 6.37 11.86 -13.70
N ARG A 46 7.12 12.74 -13.01
CA ARG A 46 6.84 13.09 -11.62
C ARG A 46 5.42 13.64 -11.42
N LYS A 47 4.91 14.46 -12.36
CA LYS A 47 3.54 15.00 -12.28
C LYS A 47 2.50 13.89 -12.36
N SER A 48 2.61 12.96 -13.30
CA SER A 48 1.66 11.84 -13.43
C SER A 48 1.68 10.92 -12.21
N LEU A 49 2.86 10.66 -11.65
CA LEU A 49 3.04 9.90 -10.40
C LEU A 49 2.40 10.62 -9.20
N CYS A 50 2.71 11.90 -8.98
CA CYS A 50 2.14 12.70 -7.90
C CYS A 50 0.61 12.77 -7.99
N THR A 51 0.05 12.99 -9.19
CA THR A 51 -1.41 13.02 -9.37
C THR A 51 -2.08 11.71 -8.96
N LYS A 52 -1.48 10.57 -9.30
CA LYS A 52 -2.00 9.25 -8.90
C LYS A 52 -1.89 9.01 -7.40
N LEU A 53 -0.76 9.38 -6.78
CA LEU A 53 -0.58 9.26 -5.33
C LEU A 53 -1.53 10.16 -4.55
N LEU A 54 -1.72 11.42 -4.97
CA LEU A 54 -2.65 12.35 -4.34
C LEU A 54 -4.09 11.83 -4.40
N ARG A 55 -4.51 11.30 -5.55
CA ARG A 55 -5.84 10.69 -5.67
C ARG A 55 -6.03 9.47 -4.75
N ARG A 56 -4.99 8.65 -4.54
CA ARG A 56 -5.06 7.53 -3.60
C ARG A 56 -5.08 8.00 -2.15
N LEU A 57 -4.32 9.05 -1.82
CA LEU A 57 -4.35 9.72 -0.51
C LEU A 57 -5.74 10.28 -0.19
N GLU A 58 -6.40 10.96 -1.15
CA GLU A 58 -7.77 11.47 -0.99
C GLU A 58 -8.82 10.36 -0.73
N LEU A 59 -8.51 9.12 -1.13
CA LEU A 59 -9.40 7.97 -1.00
C LEU A 59 -8.96 6.99 0.11
N ALA A 60 -7.91 7.32 0.87
CA ALA A 60 -7.40 6.49 1.94
C ALA A 60 -8.47 6.28 3.02
N ALA A 61 -8.61 5.05 3.50
CA ALA A 61 -9.62 4.68 4.49
C ALA A 61 -9.11 4.80 5.94
N ASN A 62 -7.79 4.84 6.13
CA ASN A 62 -7.17 4.86 7.44
C ASN A 62 -5.83 5.60 7.47
N ALA A 63 -5.37 5.91 8.68
CA ALA A 63 -4.14 6.67 8.91
C ALA A 63 -2.86 5.96 8.42
N GLU A 64 -2.85 4.62 8.36
CA GLU A 64 -1.68 3.86 7.86
C GLU A 64 -1.53 4.03 6.34
N GLU A 65 -2.65 3.98 5.60
CA GLU A 65 -2.69 4.30 4.17
C GLU A 65 -2.29 5.75 3.89
N GLU A 66 -2.83 6.69 4.65
CA GLU A 66 -2.45 8.11 4.52
C GLU A 66 -0.95 8.29 4.74
N HIS A 67 -0.40 7.70 5.82
CA HIS A 67 1.02 7.77 6.13
C HIS A 67 1.88 7.16 5.01
N HIS A 68 1.48 6.00 4.49
CA HIS A 68 2.16 5.32 3.39
C HIS A 68 2.22 6.20 2.13
N TYR A 69 1.11 6.80 1.73
CA TYR A 69 1.09 7.70 0.57
C TYR A 69 1.87 8.99 0.82
N HIS A 70 1.83 9.55 2.02
CA HIS A 70 2.65 10.71 2.40
C HIS A 70 4.15 10.43 2.28
N GLN A 71 4.62 9.26 2.72
CA GLN A 71 6.03 8.86 2.56
C GLN A 71 6.42 8.76 1.08
N LEU A 72 5.59 8.11 0.26
CA LEU A 72 5.83 8.00 -1.19
C LEU A 72 5.87 9.36 -1.88
N ILE A 73 4.98 10.27 -1.48
CA ILE A 73 4.98 11.64 -1.96
C ILE A 73 6.30 12.32 -1.55
N GLY A 74 6.70 12.20 -0.30
CA GLY A 74 7.98 12.71 0.22
C GLY A 74 9.17 12.29 -0.64
N LEU A 75 9.30 11.00 -0.95
CA LEU A 75 10.36 10.46 -1.82
C LEU A 75 10.38 11.08 -3.22
N LEU A 76 9.23 11.43 -3.79
CA LEU A 76 9.17 12.13 -5.07
C LEU A 76 9.56 13.60 -4.95
N PHE A 77 9.38 14.20 -3.76
CA PHE A 77 9.76 15.58 -3.46
C PHE A 77 11.21 15.75 -3.02
N GLU A 78 11.87 14.68 -2.61
CA GLU A 78 13.31 14.58 -2.49
C GLU A 78 13.96 14.61 -3.89
N ARG A 79 14.19 15.80 -4.44
CA ARG A 79 15.15 15.99 -5.54
C ARG A 79 16.08 17.16 -5.30
N GLU A 80 17.36 16.78 -5.26
CA GLU A 80 18.57 17.49 -5.68
C GLU A 80 18.92 18.76 -4.89
N SER A 81 19.64 18.58 -3.78
CA SER A 81 20.76 19.46 -3.44
C SER A 81 21.91 19.27 -4.42
#